data_AF-V4UEF1-F1
#
_entry.id   AF-V4UEF1-F1
#
_cell.length_a   1.000
_cell.length_b   1.000
_cell.length_c   1.000
_cell.angle_alpha   90.00
_cell.angle_beta   90.00
_cell.angle_gamma   90.00
#
_symmetry.space_group_name_H-M   'P 1'
#
loop_
_entity.id
_entity.type
_entity.pdbx_description
1 polymer ?
#
loop_
_entity_poly.entity_id
_entity_poly.type
_entity_poly.pdbx_seq_one_letter_code
_entity_poly.pdbx_strand_id
1 'polypeptide(L)'
;MPSISMRLVALLCAALVDSGSYSFKLLWRFFSMARSRNAIVATGLVVFAAAGLAFPFYMASSTSKPVIDSSKPLPPQATFRGPYINTGSRDIGPDHQTYPKK
;
A
#
# COMPACT_ATOMS: atom_id res chain seq x y z
N MET A 1 47.60 10.71 52.01
CA MET A 1 46.13 10.58 51.93
C MET A 1 45.60 11.73 51.10
N PRO A 2 44.84 11.52 50.01
CA PRO A 2 44.30 12.63 49.22
C PRO A 2 43.27 13.40 50.05
N SER A 3 43.34 14.73 50.05
CA SER A 3 42.42 15.60 50.78
C SER A 3 40.99 15.46 50.24
N ILE A 4 39.99 15.69 51.08
CA ILE A 4 38.56 15.60 50.73
C ILE A 4 38.22 16.41 49.47
N SER A 5 38.90 17.54 49.28
CA SER A 5 38.78 18.40 48.09
C SER A 5 39.16 17.68 46.79
N MET A 6 40.26 16.92 46.75
CA MET A 6 40.67 16.19 45.53
C MET A 6 39.71 15.05 45.17
N ARG A 7 39.12 14.39 46.17
CA ARG A 7 38.13 13.32 45.92
C ARG A 7 36.83 13.88 45.35
N LEU A 8 36.40 15.05 45.82
CA LEU A 8 35.21 15.72 45.32
C LEU A 8 35.39 16.18 43.87
N VAL A 9 36.55 16.77 43.54
CA VAL A 9 36.87 17.20 42.17
C VAL A 9 36.94 16.01 41.20
N ALA A 10 37.55 14.90 41.62
CA ALA A 10 37.62 13.69 40.80
C ALA A 10 36.24 13.07 40.53
N LEU A 11 35.36 13.02 41.53
CA LEU A 11 33.98 12.54 41.37
C LEU A 11 33.15 13.45 40.45
N LEU A 12 33.33 14.76 40.56
CA LEU A 12 32.63 15.73 39.71
C LEU A 12 33.11 15.63 38.26
N CYS A 13 34.41 15.49 38.03
CA CYS A 13 34.97 15.26 36.70
C CYS A 13 34.50 13.93 36.09
N ALA A 14 34.46 12.86 36.89
CA ALA A 14 33.96 11.56 36.43
C ALA A 14 32.47 11.63 36.06
N ALA A 15 31.64 12.28 36.88
CA ALA A 15 30.21 12.44 36.61
C ALA A 15 29.93 13.27 35.34
N LEU A 16 30.75 14.29 35.05
CA LEU A 16 30.62 15.09 33.83
C LEU A 16 31.01 14.29 32.56
N VAL A 17 32.07 13.48 32.63
CA VAL A 17 32.48 12.58 31.54
C VAL A 17 31.42 11.50 31.27
N ASP A 18 30.84 10.95 32.34
CA ASP A 18 29.81 9.92 32.23
C ASP A 18 28.50 10.51 31.67
N SER A 19 28.11 11.71 32.10
CA SER A 19 26.89 12.41 31.61
C SER A 19 26.92 12.70 30.10
N GLY A 20 28.08 13.05 29.55
CA GLY A 20 28.26 13.19 28.10
C GLY A 20 28.11 11.86 27.35
N SER A 21 28.60 10.77 27.95
CA SER A 21 28.52 9.41 27.40
C SER A 21 27.09 8.84 27.44
N TYR A 22 26.33 9.09 28.50
CA TYR A 22 24.92 8.67 28.60
C TYR A 22 24.02 9.41 27.61
N SER A 23 24.22 10.71 27.42
CA SER A 23 23.45 11.52 26.46
C SER A 23 23.66 11.04 25.02
N PHE A 24 24.90 10.72 24.64
CA PHE A 24 25.21 10.16 23.32
C PHE A 24 24.64 8.75 23.12
N LYS A 25 24.75 7.86 24.12
CA LYS A 25 24.14 6.52 24.07
C LYS A 25 22.62 6.57 23.96
N LEU A 26 21.99 7.49 24.67
CA LEU A 26 20.55 7.67 24.65
C LEU A 26 20.08 8.19 23.28
N LEU A 27 20.77 9.19 22.72
CA LEU A 27 20.52 9.71 21.38
C LEU A 27 20.69 8.63 20.30
N TRP A 28 21.79 7.85 20.38
CA TRP A 28 22.04 6.73 19.47
C TRP A 28 20.94 5.66 19.55
N ARG A 29 20.46 5.35 20.77
CA ARG A 29 19.32 4.43 20.97
C ARG A 29 18.05 4.98 20.35
N PHE A 30 17.75 6.28 20.48
CA PHE A 30 16.59 6.89 19.84
C PHE A 30 16.65 6.81 18.31
N PHE A 31 17.79 7.15 17.70
CA PHE A 31 17.98 7.01 16.25
C PHE A 31 17.87 5.55 15.78
N SER A 32 18.43 4.60 16.54
CA SER A 32 18.31 3.17 16.24
C SER A 32 16.87 2.67 16.34
N MET A 33 16.11 3.08 17.36
CA MET A 33 14.69 2.73 17.51
C MET A 33 13.83 3.37 16.40
N ALA A 34 14.12 4.59 16.00
CA ALA A 34 13.42 5.24 14.90
C ALA A 34 13.68 4.51 13.56
N ARG A 35 14.95 4.13 13.31
CA ARG A 35 15.33 3.40 12.09
C ARG A 35 14.67 2.02 12.01
N SER A 36 14.63 1.27 13.11
CA SER A 36 13.98 -0.05 13.13
C SER A 36 12.47 0.05 12.93
N ARG A 37 11.80 1.02 13.57
CA ARG A 37 10.36 1.27 13.37
C ARG A 37 10.04 1.66 11.94
N ASN A 38 10.83 2.54 11.34
CA ASN A 38 10.65 2.95 9.94
C ASN A 38 10.89 1.78 8.98
N ALA A 39 11.86 0.91 9.26
CA ALA A 39 12.10 -0.29 8.46
C ALA A 39 10.92 -1.27 8.50
N ILE A 40 10.30 -1.48 9.68
CA ILE A 40 9.12 -2.33 9.83
C ILE A 40 7.95 -1.75 9.01
N VAL A 41 7.68 -0.46 9.15
CA VAL A 41 6.60 0.21 8.43
C VAL A 41 6.84 0.17 6.92
N ALA A 42 8.05 0.50 6.47
CA ALA A 42 8.41 0.45 5.05
C ALA A 42 8.22 -0.96 4.47
N THR A 43 8.68 -1.98 5.18
CA THR A 43 8.51 -3.39 4.76
C THR A 43 7.03 -3.76 4.67
N GLY A 44 6.23 -3.39 5.67
CA GLY A 44 4.79 -3.62 5.68
C GLY A 44 4.08 -2.93 4.52
N LEU A 45 4.41 -1.66 4.23
CA LEU A 45 3.84 -0.91 3.11
C LEU A 45 4.21 -1.52 1.76
N VAL A 46 5.46 -1.95 1.59
CA VAL A 46 5.91 -2.61 0.35
C VAL A 46 5.17 -3.92 0.12
N VAL A 47 5.06 -4.78 1.15
CA VAL A 47 4.34 -6.06 1.05
C VAL A 47 2.85 -5.82 0.78
N PHE A 48 2.22 -4.88 1.48
CA PHE A 48 0.82 -4.54 1.27
C PHE A 48 0.53 -4.04 -0.14
N ALA A 49 1.34 -3.09 -0.64
CA ALA A 49 1.21 -2.56 -1.99
C ALA A 49 1.45 -3.65 -3.05
N ALA A 50 2.48 -4.48 -2.87
CA ALA A 50 2.77 -5.59 -3.78
C ALA A 50 1.61 -6.60 -3.83
N ALA A 51 1.02 -6.96 -2.68
CA ALA A 51 -0.13 -7.85 -2.63
C ALA A 51 -1.36 -7.25 -3.32
N GLY A 52 -1.67 -5.97 -3.08
CA GLY A 52 -2.79 -5.28 -3.73
C GLY A 52 -2.65 -5.20 -5.25
N LEU A 53 -1.43 -4.92 -5.74
CA LEU A 53 -1.13 -4.89 -7.17
C LEU A 53 -1.13 -6.28 -7.81
N ALA A 54 -0.67 -7.31 -7.08
CA ALA A 54 -0.64 -8.69 -7.57
C ALA A 54 -2.01 -9.38 -7.55
N PHE A 55 -2.93 -8.92 -6.70
CA PHE A 55 -4.26 -9.51 -6.51
C PHE A 55 -5.06 -9.74 -7.80
N PRO A 56 -5.26 -8.76 -8.70
CA PRO A 56 -6.02 -8.98 -9.94
C PRO A 56 -5.36 -10.04 -10.85
N PHE A 57 -4.04 -10.10 -10.92
CA PHE A 57 -3.31 -11.10 -11.71
C PHE A 57 -3.42 -12.50 -11.11
N TYR A 58 -3.35 -12.61 -9.78
CA TYR A 58 -3.59 -13.86 -9.08
C TYR A 58 -5.02 -14.38 -9.33
N MET A 59 -6.04 -13.51 -9.23
CA MET A 59 -7.42 -13.93 -9.53
C MET A 59 -7.60 -14.38 -10.98
N ALA A 60 -7.05 -13.62 -11.93
CA ALA A 60 -7.15 -13.95 -13.34
C ALA A 60 -6.45 -15.27 -13.70
N SER A 61 -5.27 -15.52 -13.11
CA SER A 61 -4.50 -16.75 -13.36
C SER A 61 -5.00 -17.98 -12.61
N SER A 62 -5.59 -17.80 -11.42
CA SER A 62 -6.13 -18.90 -10.60
C SER A 62 -7.44 -19.48 -11.15
N THR A 63 -8.10 -18.76 -12.06
CA THR A 63 -9.37 -19.18 -12.64
C THR A 63 -9.15 -19.97 -13.94
N SER A 64 -9.17 -21.29 -13.85
CA SER A 64 -9.03 -22.21 -15.00
C SER A 64 -10.22 -22.19 -15.97
N LYS A 65 -11.36 -21.62 -15.54
CA LYS A 65 -12.56 -21.45 -16.35
C LYS A 65 -12.87 -19.96 -16.48
N PRO A 66 -12.58 -19.32 -17.62
CA PRO A 66 -12.83 -17.89 -17.77
C PRO A 66 -14.29 -17.58 -17.42
N VAL A 67 -14.50 -16.55 -16.59
CA VAL A 67 -15.85 -16.11 -16.15
C VAL A 67 -16.74 -15.77 -17.36
N ILE A 68 -16.10 -15.36 -18.47
CA ILE A 68 -16.73 -15.11 -19.76
C ILE A 68 -16.24 -16.18 -20.73
N ASP A 69 -17.16 -17.02 -21.17
CA ASP A 69 -16.95 -17.95 -22.27
C ASP A 69 -17.05 -17.19 -23.59
N SER A 70 -15.96 -17.14 -24.37
CA SER A 70 -15.92 -16.46 -25.67
C SER A 70 -16.72 -17.19 -26.76
N SER A 71 -17.06 -18.47 -26.53
CA SER A 71 -17.94 -19.22 -27.43
C SER A 71 -19.42 -18.95 -27.18
N LYS A 72 -19.75 -18.30 -26.05
CA LYS A 72 -21.12 -17.95 -25.69
C LYS A 72 -21.38 -16.46 -25.94
N PRO A 73 -22.55 -16.07 -26.49
CA PRO A 73 -22.92 -14.66 -26.56
C PRO A 73 -22.88 -14.04 -25.16
N LEU A 74 -22.30 -12.84 -25.09
CA LEU A 74 -22.20 -12.06 -23.86
C LEU A 74 -23.60 -11.92 -23.21
N PRO A 75 -23.70 -12.03 -21.87
CA PRO A 75 -24.98 -11.95 -21.19
C PRO A 75 -25.67 -10.63 -21.55
N PRO A 76 -27.01 -10.59 -21.63
CA PRO A 76 -27.73 -9.37 -21.99
C PRO A 76 -27.29 -8.16 -21.18
N GLN A 77 -26.93 -8.31 -19.90
CA GLN A 77 -26.41 -7.23 -19.06
C GLN A 77 -25.08 -6.63 -19.55
N ALA A 78 -24.25 -7.41 -20.26
CA ALA A 78 -23.02 -6.97 -20.92
C ALA A 78 -23.25 -6.59 -22.41
N THR A 79 -24.37 -7.04 -23.00
CA THR A 79 -24.76 -6.82 -24.39
C THR A 79 -25.95 -5.87 -24.54
N PHE A 80 -26.49 -5.29 -23.46
CA PHE A 80 -27.65 -4.40 -23.46
C PHE A 80 -27.19 -3.05 -23.96
N ARG A 81 -26.78 -3.07 -25.22
CA ARG A 81 -26.93 -2.00 -26.15
C ARG A 81 -28.42 -1.84 -26.32
N GLY A 82 -29.01 -0.96 -25.50
CA GLY A 82 -30.29 -0.37 -25.86
C GLY A 82 -30.23 0.08 -27.33
N PRO A 83 -31.37 0.24 -28.00
CA PRO A 83 -31.43 0.56 -29.43
C PRO A 83 -30.58 1.78 -29.87
N TYR A 84 -30.08 2.55 -28.91
CA TYR A 84 -29.03 3.56 -29.06
C TYR A 84 -27.96 3.37 -27.97
N ILE A 85 -27.00 2.46 -28.16
CA ILE A 85 -25.76 2.49 -27.37
C ILE A 85 -24.58 2.85 -28.26
N ASN A 86 -24.02 4.02 -27.94
CA ASN A 86 -22.74 4.56 -28.37
C ASN A 86 -22.51 4.72 -29.88
N THR A 87 -23.57 4.85 -30.69
CA THR A 87 -23.46 5.52 -31.99
C THR A 87 -23.91 6.97 -31.78
N GLY A 88 -23.02 7.94 -31.92
CA GLY A 88 -23.35 9.38 -31.83
C GLY A 88 -24.29 9.87 -32.94
N SER A 89 -24.78 8.97 -33.78
CA SER A 89 -25.70 9.21 -34.87
C SER A 89 -27.11 8.78 -34.48
N ARG A 90 -28.05 9.72 -34.51
CA ARG A 90 -29.50 9.45 -34.41
C ARG A 90 -30.08 8.68 -35.61
N ASP A 91 -29.26 8.40 -36.61
CA ASP A 91 -29.71 7.93 -37.93
C ASP A 91 -29.77 6.39 -38.05
N ILE A 92 -29.36 5.66 -37.01
CA ILE A 92 -29.49 4.20 -36.95
C ILE A 92 -30.24 3.87 -35.66
N GLY A 93 -31.54 4.18 -35.66
CA GLY A 93 -32.50 3.59 -34.73
C GLY A 93 -33.03 2.27 -35.30
N PRO A 94 -33.66 1.43 -34.47
CA PRO A 94 -34.33 0.23 -34.96
C PRO A 94 -35.30 0.59 -36.08
N ASP A 95 -35.10 -0.03 -37.23
CA ASP A 95 -35.99 0.14 -38.36
C ASP A 95 -37.43 -0.18 -37.93
N HIS A 96 -38.38 0.60 -38.41
CA HIS A 96 -39.80 0.48 -38.08
C HIS A 96 -40.38 -0.92 -38.38
N GLN A 97 -39.66 -1.73 -39.16
CA GLN A 97 -40.03 -3.10 -39.51
C GLN A 97 -39.56 -4.15 -38.51
N THR A 98 -38.57 -3.85 -37.65
CA THR A 98 -37.95 -4.87 -36.78
C THR A 98 -38.60 -5.02 -35.41
N TYR A 99 -39.48 -4.11 -35.01
CA TYR A 99 -40.19 -4.18 -33.73
C TYR A 99 -41.70 -3.96 -33.93
N PRO A 100 -42.54 -5.01 -33.98
CA PRO A 100 -43.98 -4.83 -33.97
C PRO A 100 -44.39 -4.23 -32.62
N LYS A 101 -45.02 -3.04 -32.65
CA LYS A 101 -45.72 -2.51 -31.47
C LYS A 101 -46.85 -3.46 -31.12
N LYS A 102 -46.76 -4.10 -29.96
CA LYS A 102 -47.93 -4.63 -29.25
C LYS A 102 -48.57 -3.54 -28.43
#